data_AF-A0A5S4HAF7-F1
#
_entry.id   AF-A0A5S4HAF7-F1
#
_cell.length_a   1.000
_cell.length_b   1.000
_cell.length_c   1.000
_cell.angle_alpha   90.00
_cell.angle_beta   90.00
_cell.angle_gamma   90.00
#
_symmetry.space_group_name_H-M   'P 1'
#
loop_
_entity.id
_entity.type
_entity.pdbx_description
1 polymer ?
#
loop_
_entity_poly.entity_id
_entity_poly.type
_entity_poly.pdbx_seq_one_letter_code
_entity_poly.pdbx_strand_id
1 'polypeptide(L)'
;MDDERVIGFAYVSDALGDRLLVEGDEDLAQPPDRPLPSGGAGVERHGEPPLTGARRVEQAPPHVRMSVLSRIEELGDGGRAIWRLLRALQAQGHEVWVAGGTVRDLLADGPAATDGDLDCTGTAGPGRLTALHRRQRRRDGAGDFEPNVSPRLVWSLAPPGTRQRIFEYRPLALDGFRFPAFGGDLVHDSATRDLTVNALYYDLVHDEIVDPLGVGLAHLDAVPRKLVVLDRGKDPVVSAGIVLRCLKFWRRWRHVDLLAVQDWVRELPDDLPALVPEAGWGLLGALRQRCGLTGMERDAELALAGNLGPAAHALVLELQERAAGVP
;
A
#
# COMPACT_ATOMS: atom_id res chain seq x y z
N MET A 1 -5.66 -33.37 9.44
CA MET A 1 -4.63 -32.35 9.75
C MET A 1 -4.90 -31.90 11.18
N ASP A 2 -5.03 -32.85 12.11
CA ASP A 2 -5.86 -32.61 13.29
C ASP A 2 -5.08 -32.01 14.47
N ASP A 3 -3.81 -31.63 14.26
CA ASP A 3 -2.97 -30.94 15.24
C ASP A 3 -1.92 -29.99 14.60
N GLU A 4 -1.97 -29.75 13.28
CA GLU A 4 -0.98 -28.87 12.64
C GLU A 4 -1.37 -27.40 12.83
N ARG A 5 -0.58 -26.69 13.63
CA ARG A 5 -0.73 -25.27 13.91
C ARG A 5 -0.45 -24.44 12.64
N VAL A 6 -1.49 -23.92 12.00
CA VAL A 6 -1.37 -23.02 10.84
C VAL A 6 -0.86 -21.66 11.32
N ILE A 7 0.31 -21.24 10.85
CA ILE A 7 0.95 -19.96 11.24
C ILE A 7 0.72 -18.84 10.22
N GLY A 8 0.42 -19.21 8.98
CA GLY A 8 0.19 -18.27 7.89
C GLY A 8 -0.13 -18.94 6.58
N PHE A 9 0.05 -18.18 5.50
CA PHE A 9 -0.30 -18.62 4.16
C PHE A 9 0.71 -18.13 3.13
N ALA A 10 0.80 -18.83 2.00
CA ALA A 10 1.53 -18.41 0.82
C ALA A 10 0.63 -18.51 -0.43
N TYR A 11 1.11 -18.06 -1.58
CA TYR A 11 0.37 -18.14 -2.84
C TYR A 11 1.24 -18.74 -3.94
N VAL A 12 0.66 -19.66 -4.70
CA VAL A 12 1.30 -20.26 -5.88
C VAL A 12 0.49 -19.92 -7.12
N SER A 13 1.11 -19.21 -8.06
CA SER A 13 0.47 -18.71 -9.29
C SER A 13 -0.09 -19.81 -10.17
N ASP A 14 0.69 -20.88 -10.37
CA ASP A 14 0.38 -21.92 -11.36
C ASP A 14 -0.85 -22.75 -10.95
N ALA A 15 -1.04 -22.88 -9.64
CA ALA A 15 -2.22 -23.52 -9.05
C ALA A 15 -3.34 -22.51 -8.72
N LEU A 16 -3.09 -21.20 -8.89
CA LEU A 16 -3.98 -20.09 -8.52
C LEU A 16 -4.58 -20.26 -7.11
N GLY A 17 -3.77 -20.72 -6.17
CA GLY A 17 -4.25 -21.18 -4.89
C GLY A 17 -3.36 -20.72 -3.76
N ASP A 18 -4.01 -20.29 -2.69
CA ASP A 18 -3.35 -20.06 -1.42
C ASP A 18 -2.89 -21.41 -0.84
N ARG A 19 -1.83 -21.38 -0.03
CA ARG A 19 -1.18 -22.55 0.60
C ARG A 19 -1.09 -22.33 2.10
N LEU A 20 -1.34 -23.38 2.87
CA LEU A 20 -1.21 -23.38 4.32
C LEU A 20 0.28 -23.47 4.71
N LEU A 21 0.71 -22.56 5.59
CA LEU A 21 2.02 -22.61 6.22
C LEU A 21 1.87 -23.08 7.67
N VAL A 22 2.74 -24.00 8.09
CA VAL A 22 2.85 -24.50 9.46
C VAL A 22 4.26 -24.24 9.99
N GLU A 23 4.44 -24.39 11.30
CA GLU A 23 5.75 -24.27 11.93
C GLU A 23 6.76 -25.25 11.30
N GLY A 24 7.94 -24.73 10.90
CA GLY A 24 8.98 -25.47 10.19
C GLY A 24 9.03 -25.21 8.67
N ASP A 25 8.02 -24.54 8.09
CA ASP A 25 8.00 -24.19 6.66
C ASP A 25 8.89 -22.97 6.32
N GLU A 26 9.45 -22.26 7.31
CA GLU A 26 10.22 -21.00 7.16
C GLU A 26 11.46 -21.17 6.28
N ASP A 27 12.10 -22.34 6.37
CA ASP A 27 13.33 -22.67 5.64
C ASP A 27 13.11 -23.25 4.24
N LEU A 28 11.85 -23.51 3.86
CA LEU A 28 11.54 -24.01 2.53
C LEU A 28 11.89 -22.96 1.46
N ALA A 29 12.47 -23.42 0.36
CA ALA A 29 12.82 -22.53 -0.77
C ALA A 29 11.59 -22.02 -1.52
N GLN A 30 10.47 -22.72 -1.42
CA GLN A 30 9.21 -22.42 -2.13
C GLN A 30 8.02 -22.80 -1.24
N PRO A 31 6.84 -22.20 -1.47
CA PRO A 31 5.62 -22.57 -0.76
C PRO A 31 5.35 -24.07 -0.82
N PRO A 32 4.94 -24.72 0.29
CA PRO A 32 4.59 -26.13 0.30
C PRO A 32 3.33 -26.38 -0.53
N ASP A 33 3.20 -27.59 -1.10
CA ASP A 33 1.96 -27.99 -1.78
C ASP A 33 0.89 -28.48 -0.79
N ARG A 34 0.50 -27.58 0.13
CA ARG A 34 -0.54 -27.79 1.14
C ARG A 34 -1.73 -26.83 0.83
N PRO A 35 -2.68 -27.21 -0.03
CA PRO A 35 -3.81 -26.33 -0.38
C PRO A 35 -4.75 -26.10 0.81
N LEU A 36 -5.52 -25.00 0.78
CA LEU A 36 -6.61 -24.85 1.77
C LEU A 36 -7.67 -25.95 1.61
N PRO A 37 -8.28 -26.41 2.72
CA PRO A 37 -9.36 -27.37 2.67
C PRO A 37 -10.53 -26.86 1.82
N SER A 38 -11.03 -27.72 0.95
CA SER A 38 -12.30 -27.48 0.26
C SER A 38 -13.47 -27.77 1.22
N GLY A 39 -14.55 -26.97 1.14
CA GLY A 39 -15.83 -27.34 1.78
C GLY A 39 -16.15 -26.73 3.14
N GLY A 40 -15.62 -25.56 3.50
CA GLY A 40 -16.10 -24.81 4.67
C GLY A 40 -15.58 -25.30 6.03
N ALA A 41 -14.67 -26.29 6.03
CA ALA A 41 -13.81 -26.51 7.18
C ALA A 41 -13.03 -25.20 7.45
N GLY A 42 -13.28 -24.60 8.61
CA GLY A 42 -12.60 -23.38 9.02
C GLY A 42 -11.11 -23.67 9.20
N VAL A 43 -10.27 -22.91 8.50
CA VAL A 43 -8.85 -22.86 8.84
C VAL A 43 -8.71 -21.80 9.92
N GLU A 44 -8.39 -22.21 11.13
CA GLU A 44 -8.02 -21.28 12.19
C GLU A 44 -6.53 -21.01 12.10
N ARG A 45 -6.16 -19.76 11.82
CA ARG A 45 -4.77 -19.33 11.93
C ARG A 45 -4.45 -19.16 13.39
N HIS A 46 -3.37 -19.78 13.83
CA HIS A 46 -2.77 -19.47 15.11
C HIS A 46 -1.76 -18.34 14.96
N GLY A 47 -1.96 -17.28 15.71
CA GLY A 47 -1.12 -16.09 15.68
C GLY A 47 -1.84 -14.94 16.33
N GLU A 48 -1.16 -13.79 16.39
CA GLU A 48 -1.82 -12.59 16.88
C GLU A 48 -2.95 -12.18 15.91
N PRO A 49 -4.14 -11.82 16.44
CA PRO A 49 -5.20 -11.22 15.62
C PRO A 49 -4.68 -10.01 14.83
N PRO A 50 -5.23 -9.70 13.64
CA PRO A 50 -4.72 -8.64 12.76
C PRO A 50 -4.61 -7.24 13.38
N LEU A 51 -5.48 -6.94 14.35
CA LEU A 51 -5.53 -5.66 15.09
C LEU A 51 -4.67 -5.67 16.36
N THR A 52 -4.04 -6.79 16.70
CA THR A 52 -3.24 -6.91 17.92
C THR A 52 -2.05 -5.98 17.83
N GLY A 53 -1.81 -5.22 18.90
CA GLY A 53 -0.75 -4.23 18.96
C GLY A 53 -1.10 -2.89 18.31
N ALA A 54 -2.27 -2.73 17.68
CA ALA A 54 -2.72 -1.43 17.20
C ALA A 54 -2.85 -0.46 18.38
N ARG A 55 -2.07 0.63 18.33
CA ARG A 55 -1.91 1.52 19.49
C ARG A 55 -3.05 2.52 19.64
N ARG A 56 -3.78 2.81 18.56
CA ARG A 56 -4.87 3.78 18.56
C ARG A 56 -5.94 3.38 17.55
N VAL A 57 -7.19 3.35 18.01
CA VAL A 57 -8.39 3.13 17.21
C VAL A 57 -9.39 4.21 17.58
N GLU A 58 -9.92 4.92 16.59
CA GLU A 58 -10.85 6.03 16.80
C GLU A 58 -12.01 5.94 15.82
N GLN A 59 -13.17 6.47 16.22
CA GLN A 59 -14.30 6.59 15.32
C GLN A 59 -13.95 7.51 14.15
N ALA A 60 -14.25 7.07 12.94
CA ALA A 60 -13.94 7.84 11.75
C ALA A 60 -14.85 9.07 11.67
N PRO A 61 -14.33 10.23 11.19
CA PRO A 61 -15.18 11.35 10.83
C PRO A 61 -16.26 10.91 9.81
N PRO A 62 -17.52 11.37 9.93
CA PRO A 62 -18.62 10.88 9.09
C PRO A 62 -18.38 10.98 7.59
N HIS A 63 -17.58 11.95 7.14
CA HIS A 63 -17.28 12.11 5.72
C HIS A 63 -16.36 11.03 5.16
N VAL A 64 -15.52 10.38 5.96
CA VAL A 64 -14.59 9.35 5.48
C VAL A 64 -15.36 8.22 4.83
N ARG A 65 -16.38 7.70 5.52
CA ARG A 65 -17.26 6.66 5.00
C ARG A 65 -17.92 7.07 3.70
N MET A 66 -18.55 8.25 3.68
CA MET A 66 -19.28 8.72 2.50
C MET A 66 -18.34 8.89 1.30
N SER A 67 -17.14 9.44 1.51
CA SER A 67 -16.18 9.65 0.44
C SER A 67 -15.58 8.35 -0.10
N VAL A 68 -15.31 7.35 0.75
CA VAL A 68 -14.87 6.03 0.29
C VAL A 68 -15.97 5.36 -0.55
N LEU A 69 -17.23 5.41 -0.11
CA LEU A 69 -18.35 4.86 -0.87
C LEU A 69 -18.57 5.61 -2.19
N SER A 70 -18.51 6.94 -2.19
CA SER A 70 -18.60 7.76 -3.41
C SER A 70 -17.51 7.38 -4.41
N ARG A 71 -16.27 7.23 -3.94
CA ARG A 71 -15.14 6.82 -4.79
C ARG A 71 -15.35 5.43 -5.38
N ILE A 72 -15.89 4.49 -4.61
CA ILE A 72 -16.28 3.18 -5.15
C ILE A 72 -17.38 3.35 -6.21
N GLU A 73 -18.40 4.17 -5.97
CA GLU A 73 -19.49 4.40 -6.92
C GLU A 73 -19.04 5.07 -8.23
N GLU A 74 -18.12 6.03 -8.15
CA GLU A 74 -17.52 6.75 -9.28
C GLU A 74 -16.76 5.83 -10.25
N LEU A 75 -16.27 4.68 -9.77
CA LEU A 75 -15.66 3.63 -10.60
C LEU A 75 -16.69 2.84 -11.43
N GLY A 76 -17.98 3.15 -11.32
CA GLY A 76 -19.06 2.53 -12.09
C GLY A 76 -19.11 1.01 -11.92
N ASP A 77 -18.99 0.29 -13.04
CA ASP A 77 -19.02 -1.18 -13.05
C ASP A 77 -17.88 -1.80 -12.24
N GLY A 78 -16.70 -1.17 -12.26
CA GLY A 78 -15.54 -1.59 -11.49
C GLY A 78 -15.78 -1.42 -10.00
N GLY A 79 -16.38 -0.30 -9.63
CA GLY A 79 -16.89 -0.01 -8.30
C GLY A 79 -17.83 -1.07 -7.76
N ARG A 80 -18.84 -1.44 -8.55
CA ARG A 80 -19.80 -2.50 -8.17
C ARG A 80 -19.12 -3.85 -7.99
N ALA A 81 -18.14 -4.19 -8.83
CA ALA A 81 -17.36 -5.42 -8.67
C ALA A 81 -16.54 -5.42 -7.38
N ILE A 82 -15.82 -4.33 -7.10
CA ILE A 82 -15.04 -4.15 -5.88
C ILE A 82 -15.94 -4.24 -4.64
N TRP A 83 -17.06 -3.51 -4.61
CA TRP A 83 -17.97 -3.54 -3.47
C TRP A 83 -18.50 -4.94 -3.17
N ARG A 84 -18.91 -5.69 -4.21
CA ARG A 84 -19.35 -7.08 -4.04
C ARG A 84 -18.24 -7.97 -3.52
N LEU A 85 -17.00 -7.78 -4.00
CA LEU A 85 -15.83 -8.50 -3.51
C LEU A 85 -15.60 -8.23 -2.02
N LEU A 86 -15.55 -6.96 -1.61
CA LEU A 86 -15.38 -6.57 -0.21
C LEU A 86 -16.48 -7.15 0.69
N ARG A 87 -17.74 -7.09 0.26
CA ARG A 87 -18.87 -7.71 0.99
C ARG A 87 -18.77 -9.22 1.08
N ALA A 88 -18.29 -9.88 0.02
CA ALA A 88 -18.11 -11.33 0.00
C ALA A 88 -16.97 -11.78 0.93
N LEU A 89 -15.89 -11.00 1.02
CA LEU A 89 -14.81 -11.21 1.97
C LEU A 89 -15.31 -11.09 3.42
N GLN A 90 -16.01 -10.00 3.73
CA GLN A 90 -16.60 -9.76 5.05
C GLN A 90 -17.57 -10.88 5.45
N ALA A 91 -18.44 -11.32 4.53
CA ALA A 91 -19.38 -12.42 4.78
C ALA A 91 -18.68 -13.77 5.05
N GLN A 92 -17.38 -13.87 4.81
CA GLN A 92 -16.56 -15.05 5.07
C GLN A 92 -15.61 -14.86 6.24
N GLY A 93 -15.79 -13.78 7.02
CA GLY A 93 -14.99 -13.49 8.20
C GLY A 93 -13.62 -12.86 7.88
N HIS A 94 -13.38 -12.44 6.63
CA HIS A 94 -12.16 -11.71 6.32
C HIS A 94 -12.29 -10.23 6.71
N GLU A 95 -11.34 -9.76 7.51
CA GLU A 95 -11.14 -8.35 7.80
C GLU A 95 -10.46 -7.64 6.62
N VAL A 96 -10.91 -6.42 6.34
CA VAL A 96 -10.43 -5.57 5.24
C VAL A 96 -10.41 -4.11 5.68
N TRP A 97 -9.30 -3.43 5.41
CA TRP A 97 -9.14 -2.00 5.63
C TRP A 97 -8.79 -1.28 4.34
N VAL A 98 -9.40 -0.11 4.14
CA VAL A 98 -8.86 0.88 3.19
C VAL A 98 -7.60 1.44 3.80
N ALA A 99 -6.55 1.65 3.01
CA ALA A 99 -5.26 2.00 3.56
C ALA A 99 -4.58 3.16 2.84
N GLY A 100 -3.62 3.78 3.52
CA GLY A 100 -2.64 4.62 2.86
C GLY A 100 -3.18 5.97 2.40
N GLY A 101 -2.90 6.29 1.14
CA GLY A 101 -3.10 7.65 0.65
C GLY A 101 -4.53 8.13 0.69
N THR A 102 -5.47 7.23 0.41
CA THR A 102 -6.90 7.55 0.48
C THR A 102 -7.32 7.92 1.90
N VAL A 103 -6.91 7.17 2.92
CA VAL A 103 -7.27 7.45 4.32
C VAL A 103 -6.65 8.77 4.78
N ARG A 104 -5.34 8.94 4.54
CA ARG A 104 -4.61 10.17 4.87
C ARG A 104 -5.27 11.40 4.25
N ASP A 105 -5.58 11.36 2.96
CA ASP A 105 -6.07 12.51 2.23
C ASP A 105 -7.50 12.88 2.68
N LEU A 106 -8.36 11.89 2.95
CA LEU A 106 -9.69 12.15 3.51
C LEU A 106 -9.66 12.76 4.91
N LEU A 107 -8.69 12.36 5.74
CA LEU A 107 -8.51 12.94 7.07
C LEU A 107 -7.90 14.34 7.00
N ALA A 108 -6.91 14.57 6.13
CA ALA A 108 -6.18 15.83 6.05
C ALA A 108 -6.89 16.93 5.26
N ASP A 109 -7.52 16.56 4.14
CA ASP A 109 -8.07 17.48 3.14
C ASP A 109 -9.61 17.37 3.05
N GLY A 110 -10.21 16.43 3.79
CA GLY A 110 -11.65 16.28 3.90
C GLY A 110 -12.31 15.62 2.67
N PRO A 111 -13.63 15.81 2.50
CA PRO A 111 -14.39 15.17 1.41
C PRO A 111 -13.95 15.61 0.00
N ALA A 112 -13.27 16.75 -0.11
CA ALA A 112 -12.76 17.29 -1.36
C ALA A 112 -11.43 16.65 -1.80
N ALA A 113 -10.91 15.67 -1.06
CA ALA A 113 -9.72 14.93 -1.46
C ALA A 113 -9.96 14.19 -2.79
N THR A 114 -9.40 14.71 -3.88
CA THR A 114 -9.55 14.15 -5.23
C THR A 114 -8.51 13.08 -5.57
N ASP A 115 -7.49 12.92 -4.74
CA ASP A 115 -6.37 12.02 -5.00
C ASP A 115 -6.48 10.77 -4.12
N GLY A 116 -6.20 9.60 -4.69
CA GLY A 116 -6.09 8.35 -3.94
C GLY A 116 -6.58 7.17 -4.74
N ASP A 117 -5.66 6.26 -5.05
CA ASP A 117 -6.01 4.92 -5.51
C ASP A 117 -6.76 4.21 -4.36
N LEU A 118 -7.76 3.39 -4.71
CA LEU A 118 -8.46 2.58 -3.72
C LEU A 118 -7.60 1.37 -3.37
N ASP A 119 -6.71 1.59 -2.40
CA ASP A 119 -5.83 0.57 -1.86
C ASP A 119 -6.45 -0.03 -0.61
N CYS A 120 -6.55 -1.36 -0.58
CA CYS A 120 -6.98 -2.12 0.58
C CYS A 120 -5.89 -3.05 1.08
N THR A 121 -5.95 -3.37 2.36
CA THR A 121 -5.21 -4.47 2.97
C THR A 121 -6.14 -5.38 3.75
N GLY A 122 -5.72 -6.60 4.07
CA GLY A 122 -6.47 -7.44 4.99
C GLY A 122 -6.02 -8.89 5.03
N THR A 123 -6.92 -9.74 5.51
CA THR A 123 -6.61 -11.13 5.88
C THR A 123 -6.78 -12.15 4.75
N ALA A 124 -7.31 -11.75 3.60
CA ALA A 124 -7.63 -12.67 2.51
C ALA A 124 -6.48 -12.83 1.51
N GLY A 125 -6.20 -14.07 1.11
CA GLY A 125 -5.15 -14.36 0.13
C GLY A 125 -5.51 -14.06 -1.33
N PRO A 126 -4.52 -13.94 -2.23
CA PRO A 126 -4.75 -13.72 -3.66
C PRO A 126 -5.57 -14.83 -4.33
N GLY A 127 -5.40 -16.08 -3.91
CA GLY A 127 -6.20 -17.21 -4.38
C GLY A 127 -7.67 -17.04 -4.03
N ARG A 128 -7.96 -16.64 -2.78
CA ARG A 128 -9.33 -16.34 -2.33
C ARG A 128 -9.97 -15.20 -3.12
N LEU A 129 -9.26 -14.07 -3.26
CA LEU A 129 -9.74 -12.92 -4.03
C LEU A 129 -10.07 -13.30 -5.48
N THR A 130 -9.18 -14.07 -6.12
CA THR A 130 -9.36 -14.57 -7.48
C THR A 130 -10.57 -15.50 -7.60
N ALA A 131 -10.76 -16.41 -6.64
CA ALA A 131 -11.91 -17.32 -6.63
C ALA A 131 -13.24 -16.57 -6.46
N LEU A 132 -13.30 -15.58 -5.57
CA LEU A 132 -14.50 -14.77 -5.36
C LEU A 132 -14.83 -13.92 -6.58
N HIS A 133 -13.84 -13.25 -7.18
CA HIS A 133 -14.03 -12.48 -8.39
C HIS A 133 -14.55 -13.34 -9.55
N ARG A 134 -13.94 -14.51 -9.78
CA ARG A 134 -14.41 -15.47 -10.79
C ARG A 134 -15.84 -15.93 -10.55
N ARG A 135 -16.23 -16.17 -9.29
CA ARG A 135 -17.59 -16.55 -8.93
C ARG A 135 -18.59 -15.42 -9.22
N GLN A 136 -18.23 -14.17 -8.92
CA GLN A 136 -19.06 -12.99 -9.21
C GLN A 136 -19.21 -12.78 -10.71
N ARG A 137 -18.13 -12.89 -11.49
CA ARG A 137 -18.17 -12.85 -12.96
C ARG A 137 -19.17 -13.86 -13.54
N ARG A 138 -19.10 -15.12 -13.09
CA ARG A 138 -19.96 -16.21 -13.59
C ARG A 138 -21.44 -16.01 -13.24
N ARG A 139 -21.75 -15.40 -12.10
CA ARG A 139 -23.13 -15.25 -11.60
C ARG A 139 -23.81 -13.99 -12.10
N ASP A 140 -23.08 -12.88 -12.11
CA ASP A 140 -23.68 -11.55 -12.16
C ASP A 140 -23.22 -10.72 -13.38
N GLY A 141 -22.46 -11.32 -14.30
CA GLY A 141 -21.89 -10.61 -15.45
C GLY A 141 -21.04 -9.41 -15.04
N ALA A 142 -20.28 -9.55 -13.94
CA ALA A 142 -19.59 -8.47 -13.21
C ALA A 142 -18.41 -7.82 -13.99
N GLY A 143 -18.70 -7.24 -15.15
CA GLY A 143 -17.76 -6.57 -16.05
C GLY A 143 -16.63 -7.47 -16.54
N ASP A 144 -15.72 -6.94 -17.36
CA ASP A 144 -14.58 -7.70 -17.90
C ASP A 144 -13.24 -7.42 -17.18
N PHE A 145 -13.25 -6.77 -16.02
CA PHE A 145 -12.07 -6.55 -15.15
C PHE A 145 -11.15 -7.76 -14.91
N GLU A 146 -9.89 -7.63 -15.29
CA GLU A 146 -8.89 -8.69 -15.22
C GLU A 146 -8.15 -8.64 -13.88
N PRO A 147 -8.15 -9.73 -13.09
CA PRO A 147 -7.34 -9.82 -11.88
C PRO A 147 -5.88 -10.11 -12.25
N ASN A 148 -4.95 -9.51 -11.50
CA ASN A 148 -3.53 -9.83 -11.57
C ASN A 148 -2.96 -9.97 -10.16
N VAL A 149 -2.00 -10.88 -9.98
CA VAL A 149 -1.26 -11.04 -8.72
C VAL A 149 0.20 -10.76 -8.99
N SER A 150 0.76 -9.76 -8.31
CA SER A 150 2.19 -9.45 -8.40
C SER A 150 3.04 -10.47 -7.64
N PRO A 151 4.36 -10.53 -7.91
CA PRO A 151 5.28 -11.34 -7.10
C PRO A 151 5.29 -11.00 -5.61
N ARG A 152 4.85 -9.79 -5.21
CA ARG A 152 4.72 -9.36 -3.80
C ARG A 152 3.30 -9.56 -3.24
N LEU A 153 2.52 -10.44 -3.86
CA LEU A 153 1.16 -10.80 -3.46
C LEU A 153 0.10 -9.68 -3.56
N VAL A 154 0.45 -8.51 -4.11
CA VAL A 154 -0.54 -7.47 -4.42
C VAL A 154 -1.48 -8.01 -5.50
N TRP A 155 -2.75 -8.12 -5.15
CA TRP A 155 -3.85 -8.47 -6.04
C TRP A 155 -4.48 -7.19 -6.59
N SER A 156 -4.63 -7.07 -7.89
CA SER A 156 -5.15 -5.85 -8.54
C SER A 156 -6.23 -6.15 -9.56
N LEU A 157 -7.16 -5.21 -9.74
CA LEU A 157 -8.11 -5.22 -10.85
C LEU A 157 -7.82 -4.10 -11.83
N ALA A 158 -7.83 -4.42 -13.12
CA ALA A 158 -7.79 -3.45 -14.21
C ALA A 158 -8.94 -3.73 -15.20
N PRO A 159 -9.48 -2.71 -15.88
CA PRO A 159 -10.37 -2.95 -17.02
C PRO A 159 -9.68 -3.78 -18.12
N PRO A 160 -10.45 -4.42 -19.02
CA PRO A 160 -9.89 -5.22 -20.10
C PRO A 160 -8.95 -4.41 -20.99
N GLY A 161 -7.82 -5.01 -21.39
CA GLY A 161 -6.91 -4.41 -22.35
C GLY A 161 -6.15 -3.18 -21.86
N THR A 162 -6.28 -2.82 -20.57
CA THR A 162 -5.52 -1.72 -19.96
C THR A 162 -4.65 -2.24 -18.80
N ARG A 163 -3.54 -1.54 -18.57
CA ARG A 163 -2.67 -1.77 -17.40
C ARG A 163 -3.01 -0.85 -16.23
N GLN A 164 -3.94 0.08 -16.41
CA GLN A 164 -4.36 1.00 -15.37
C GLN A 164 -5.26 0.27 -14.38
N ARG A 165 -4.73 0.09 -13.17
CA ARG A 165 -5.44 -0.58 -12.07
C ARG A 165 -6.45 0.41 -11.47
N ILE A 166 -7.61 -0.10 -11.10
CA ILE A 166 -8.66 0.65 -10.41
C ILE A 166 -8.79 0.28 -8.93
N PHE A 167 -8.11 -0.80 -8.53
CA PHE A 167 -8.15 -1.34 -7.18
C PHE A 167 -6.92 -2.20 -6.92
N GLU A 168 -6.35 -2.06 -5.73
CA GLU A 168 -5.31 -2.93 -5.23
C GLU A 168 -5.70 -3.47 -3.85
N TYR A 169 -5.35 -4.73 -3.61
CA TYR A 169 -5.47 -5.39 -2.34
C TYR A 169 -4.16 -6.10 -2.02
N ARG A 170 -3.55 -5.77 -0.89
CA ARG A 170 -2.37 -6.46 -0.38
C ARG A 170 -2.76 -7.28 0.86
N PRO A 171 -2.57 -8.59 0.89
CA PRO A 171 -2.77 -9.33 2.14
C PRO A 171 -1.72 -8.91 3.17
N LEU A 172 -2.07 -8.91 4.46
CA LEU A 172 -1.16 -8.55 5.55
C LEU A 172 0.07 -9.47 5.50
N ALA A 173 1.22 -8.87 5.26
CA ALA A 173 2.47 -9.59 5.04
C ALA A 173 2.87 -10.37 6.30
N LEU A 174 3.41 -11.57 6.10
CA LEU A 174 4.01 -12.37 7.15
C LEU A 174 5.49 -12.56 6.80
N ASP A 175 6.37 -12.07 7.68
CA ASP A 175 7.81 -12.18 7.51
C ASP A 175 8.34 -13.52 8.02
N GLY A 176 9.64 -13.77 7.82
CA GLY A 176 10.32 -14.97 8.30
C GLY A 176 10.42 -16.11 7.28
N PHE A 177 9.77 -15.97 6.12
CA PHE A 177 9.80 -16.97 5.04
C PHE A 177 10.74 -16.53 3.90
N ARG A 178 11.35 -17.50 3.21
CA ARG A 178 12.19 -17.26 2.02
C ARG A 178 11.38 -16.91 0.76
N PHE A 179 10.07 -16.95 0.85
CA PHE A 179 9.11 -16.57 -0.18
C PHE A 179 8.06 -15.63 0.43
N PRO A 180 7.34 -14.85 -0.40
CA PRO A 180 6.26 -14.00 0.08
C PRO A 180 5.17 -14.82 0.80
N ALA A 181 4.94 -14.49 2.06
CA ALA A 181 3.90 -15.07 2.89
C ALA A 181 2.96 -13.98 3.42
N PHE A 182 1.78 -14.40 3.87
CA PHE A 182 0.76 -13.52 4.40
C PHE A 182 -0.01 -14.16 5.56
N GLY A 183 -0.84 -13.34 6.19
CA GLY A 183 -1.39 -13.60 7.51
C GLY A 183 -0.46 -13.01 8.55
N GLY A 184 -0.13 -11.73 8.45
CA GLY A 184 0.48 -10.96 9.54
C GLY A 184 -0.55 -10.11 10.28
N ASP A 185 -0.13 -8.91 10.68
CA ASP A 185 -0.92 -7.91 11.39
C ASP A 185 -0.69 -6.50 10.81
N LEU A 186 -1.50 -5.54 11.26
CA LEU A 186 -1.41 -4.15 10.79
C LEU A 186 -0.16 -3.41 11.27
N VAL A 187 0.45 -3.81 12.40
CA VAL A 187 1.67 -3.17 12.91
C VAL A 187 2.84 -3.48 11.98
N HIS A 188 2.98 -4.73 11.55
CA HIS A 188 3.95 -5.14 10.55
C HIS A 188 3.66 -4.49 9.18
N ASP A 189 2.41 -4.48 8.71
CA ASP A 189 2.07 -3.78 7.45
C ASP A 189 2.47 -2.30 7.51
N SER A 190 2.18 -1.63 8.63
CA SER A 190 2.52 -0.23 8.86
C SER A 190 4.02 0.04 8.77
N ALA A 191 4.84 -0.84 9.31
CA ALA A 191 6.29 -0.70 9.31
C ALA A 191 6.91 -0.78 7.90
N THR A 192 6.23 -1.41 6.95
CA THR A 192 6.69 -1.50 5.54
C THR A 192 6.31 -0.29 4.68
N ARG A 193 5.60 0.68 5.26
CA ARG A 193 5.17 1.89 4.54
C ARG A 193 6.25 2.96 4.60
N ASP A 194 6.14 3.93 3.70
CA ASP A 194 7.12 5.00 3.57
C ASP A 194 7.00 6.07 4.67
N LEU A 195 5.79 6.47 5.03
CA LEU A 195 5.52 7.59 5.95
C LEU A 195 4.52 7.20 7.03
N THR A 196 4.66 7.75 8.24
CA THR A 196 3.69 7.52 9.34
C THR A 196 2.27 7.89 8.96
N VAL A 197 2.09 8.99 8.23
CA VAL A 197 0.78 9.46 7.76
C VAL A 197 0.19 8.55 6.67
N ASN A 198 1.00 7.67 6.07
CA ASN A 198 0.55 6.65 5.11
C ASN A 198 0.25 5.31 5.80
N ALA A 199 0.58 5.18 7.08
CA ALA A 199 0.27 4.00 7.90
C ALA A 199 -1.04 4.16 8.68
N LEU A 200 -2.03 4.80 8.04
CA LEU A 200 -3.39 4.93 8.55
C LEU A 200 -4.33 4.05 7.74
N TYR A 201 -5.30 3.48 8.45
CA TYR A 201 -6.23 2.50 7.92
C TYR A 201 -7.64 2.89 8.31
N TYR A 202 -8.60 2.57 7.45
CA TYR A 202 -10.01 2.79 7.69
C TYR A 202 -10.77 1.47 7.57
N ASP A 203 -11.45 1.10 8.65
CA ASP A 203 -12.31 -0.07 8.74
C ASP A 203 -13.73 0.28 8.25
N LEU A 204 -14.09 -0.24 7.08
CA LEU A 204 -15.40 -0.03 6.47
C LEU A 204 -16.56 -0.69 7.23
N VAL A 205 -16.29 -1.69 8.08
CA VAL A 205 -17.31 -2.41 8.86
C VAL A 205 -17.62 -1.64 10.14
N HIS A 206 -16.58 -1.29 10.89
CA HIS A 206 -16.72 -0.68 12.20
C HIS A 206 -16.77 0.86 12.16
N ASP A 207 -16.49 1.46 11.00
CA ASP A 207 -16.43 2.91 10.80
C ASP A 207 -15.34 3.57 11.67
N GLU A 208 -14.15 2.95 11.66
CA GLU A 208 -13.04 3.31 12.54
C GLU A 208 -11.77 3.62 11.75
N ILE A 209 -11.01 4.61 12.23
CA ILE A 209 -9.63 4.81 11.84
C ILE A 209 -8.74 4.01 12.78
N VAL A 210 -7.87 3.20 12.18
CA VAL A 210 -6.84 2.45 12.90
C VAL A 210 -5.49 3.10 12.61
N ASP A 211 -4.78 3.49 13.66
CA ASP A 211 -3.39 3.97 13.65
C ASP A 211 -2.54 2.97 14.44
N PRO A 212 -1.99 1.94 13.76
CA PRO A 212 -1.25 0.88 14.44
C PRO A 212 0.00 1.41 15.15
N LEU A 213 0.62 2.47 14.63
CA LEU A 213 1.82 3.07 15.19
C LEU A 213 1.52 4.05 16.34
N GLY A 214 0.27 4.50 16.46
CA GLY A 214 -0.22 5.42 17.49
C GLY A 214 0.25 6.87 17.33
N VAL A 215 1.02 7.16 16.30
CA VAL A 215 1.59 8.49 16.03
C VAL A 215 1.17 9.06 14.67
N GLY A 216 0.61 8.25 13.78
CA GLY A 216 0.23 8.67 12.44
C GLY A 216 -0.83 9.78 12.45
N LEU A 217 -1.87 9.62 13.28
CA LEU A 217 -2.92 10.64 13.46
C LEU A 217 -2.34 11.91 14.07
N ALA A 218 -1.53 11.79 15.13
CA ALA A 218 -0.91 12.95 15.77
C ALA A 218 0.03 13.72 14.84
N HIS A 219 0.74 13.03 13.95
CA HIS A 219 1.57 13.66 12.92
C HIS A 219 0.73 14.36 11.84
N LEU A 220 -0.42 13.79 11.48
CA LEU A 220 -1.34 14.36 10.49
C LEU A 220 -2.06 15.62 11.01
N ASP A 221 -2.42 15.63 12.29
CA ASP A 221 -3.14 16.73 12.95
C ASP A 221 -2.24 17.87 13.44
N ALA A 222 -0.92 17.64 13.50
CA ALA A 222 0.03 18.64 13.94
C ALA A 222 -0.03 19.90 13.06
N VAL A 223 0.23 21.06 13.67
CA VAL A 223 0.35 22.35 12.97
C VAL A 223 1.70 22.96 13.32
N PRO A 224 2.70 22.94 12.41
CA PRO A 224 2.69 22.32 11.07
C PRO A 224 2.61 20.77 11.09
N ARG A 225 2.10 20.17 10.00
CA ARG A 225 1.95 18.71 9.85
C ARG A 225 3.30 18.03 9.81
N LYS A 226 3.46 16.90 10.48
CA LYS A 226 4.75 16.19 10.54
C LYS A 226 4.84 15.11 9.48
N LEU A 227 5.88 15.17 8.65
CA LEU A 227 6.27 14.06 7.78
C LEU A 227 7.41 13.29 8.44
N VAL A 228 7.18 12.01 8.70
CA VAL A 228 8.17 11.11 9.32
C VAL A 228 8.30 9.86 8.47
N VAL A 229 9.52 9.57 8.04
CA VAL A 229 9.87 8.40 7.23
C VAL A 229 9.96 7.16 8.12
N LEU A 230 9.29 6.09 7.70
CA LEU A 230 9.31 4.79 8.35
C LEU A 230 10.30 3.84 7.69
N ASP A 231 10.27 3.75 6.36
CA ASP A 231 11.18 2.93 5.59
C ASP A 231 12.60 3.53 5.61
N ARG A 232 13.46 2.96 6.46
CA ARG A 232 14.90 3.25 6.54
C ARG A 232 15.75 2.22 5.80
N GLY A 233 15.17 1.53 4.82
CA GLY A 233 15.86 0.59 3.96
C GLY A 233 17.00 1.25 3.17
N LYS A 234 17.90 0.40 2.64
CA LYS A 234 19.09 0.84 1.89
C LYS A 234 18.92 0.77 0.37
N ASP A 235 17.73 0.45 -0.13
CA ASP A 235 17.48 0.43 -1.56
C ASP A 235 17.47 1.88 -2.09
N PRO A 236 18.37 2.23 -3.03
CA PRO A 236 18.51 3.60 -3.50
C PRO A 236 17.30 4.06 -4.32
N VAL A 237 16.62 3.16 -5.05
CA VAL A 237 15.41 3.48 -5.82
C VAL A 237 14.25 3.77 -4.88
N VAL A 238 14.09 2.96 -3.82
CA VAL A 238 13.05 3.17 -2.80
C VAL A 238 13.30 4.49 -2.08
N SER A 239 14.53 4.73 -1.62
CA SER A 239 14.92 5.97 -0.92
C SER A 239 14.67 7.21 -1.80
N ALA A 240 15.13 7.18 -3.06
CA ALA A 240 14.85 8.25 -4.02
C ALA A 240 13.34 8.46 -4.22
N GLY A 241 12.56 7.39 -4.28
CA GLY A 241 11.10 7.47 -4.38
C GLY A 241 10.45 8.13 -3.17
N ILE A 242 10.93 7.85 -1.96
CA ILE A 242 10.45 8.49 -0.72
C ILE A 242 10.78 9.99 -0.72
N VAL A 243 11.97 10.39 -1.18
CA VAL A 243 12.34 11.81 -1.35
C VAL A 243 11.32 12.52 -2.25
N LEU A 244 11.01 11.95 -3.43
CA LEU A 244 10.04 12.54 -4.36
C LEU A 244 8.64 12.66 -3.73
N ARG A 245 8.21 11.66 -2.94
CA ARG A 245 6.93 11.72 -2.21
C ARG A 245 6.95 12.77 -1.11
N CYS A 246 8.06 12.97 -0.41
CA CYS A 246 8.18 14.06 0.56
C CYS A 246 8.06 15.44 -0.11
N LEU A 247 8.69 15.64 -1.27
CA LEU A 247 8.54 16.86 -2.06
C LEU A 247 7.09 17.08 -2.53
N LYS A 248 6.39 16.01 -2.94
CA LYS A 248 4.95 16.07 -3.25
C LYS A 248 4.16 16.62 -2.07
N PHE A 249 4.33 16.07 -0.87
CA PHE A 249 3.57 16.50 0.30
C PHE A 249 3.92 17.90 0.75
N TRP A 250 5.18 18.29 0.65
CA TRP A 250 5.59 19.65 0.92
C TRP A 250 4.87 20.64 0.00
N ARG A 251 4.81 20.35 -1.30
CA ARG A 251 4.06 21.21 -2.23
C ARG A 251 2.56 21.21 -1.94
N ARG A 252 1.99 20.06 -1.60
CA ARG A 252 0.55 19.89 -1.39
C ARG A 252 0.07 20.59 -0.12
N TRP A 253 0.84 20.54 0.96
CA TRP A 253 0.43 21.06 2.27
C TRP A 253 1.13 22.38 2.60
N ARG A 254 0.35 23.40 2.95
CA ARG A 254 0.88 24.77 3.24
C ARG A 254 1.83 24.83 4.44
N HIS A 255 1.64 23.97 5.44
CA HIS A 255 2.41 23.98 6.69
C HIS A 255 2.86 22.56 7.01
N VAL A 256 4.11 22.24 6.66
CA VAL A 256 4.73 20.93 6.90
C VAL A 256 6.03 21.12 7.68
N ASP A 257 6.16 20.37 8.78
CA ASP A 257 7.39 20.14 9.50
C ASP A 257 8.18 19.06 8.78
N LEU A 258 9.34 19.45 8.26
CA LEU A 258 10.24 18.59 7.50
C LEU A 258 11.48 18.20 8.28
N LEU A 259 11.59 18.55 9.56
CA LEU A 259 12.80 18.28 10.35
C LEU A 259 13.16 16.79 10.33
N ALA A 260 12.18 15.92 10.58
CA ALA A 260 12.40 14.47 10.56
C ALA A 260 12.77 13.94 9.16
N VAL A 261 12.23 14.55 8.08
CA VAL A 261 12.60 14.20 6.70
C VAL A 261 14.03 14.67 6.41
N GLN A 262 14.39 15.89 6.79
CA GLN A 262 15.74 16.44 6.61
C GLN A 262 16.78 15.64 7.39
N ASP A 263 16.45 15.23 8.62
CA ASP A 263 17.30 14.35 9.42
C ASP A 263 17.52 13.02 8.70
N TRP A 264 16.46 12.40 8.18
CA TRP A 264 16.56 11.18 7.40
C TRP A 264 17.33 11.36 6.08
N VAL A 265 17.10 12.44 5.32
CA VAL A 265 17.84 12.72 4.07
C VAL A 265 19.33 12.91 4.34
N ARG A 266 19.72 13.46 5.50
CA ARG A 266 21.13 13.57 5.91
C ARG A 266 21.78 12.23 6.21
N GLU A 267 21.01 11.17 6.48
CA GLU A 267 21.52 9.80 6.62
C GLU A 267 21.73 9.11 5.26
N LEU A 268 21.20 9.67 4.16
CA LEU A 268 21.37 9.12 2.81
C LEU A 268 22.77 9.45 2.24
N PRO A 269 23.31 8.61 1.34
CA PRO A 269 24.54 8.92 0.63
C PRO A 269 24.42 10.21 -0.18
N ASP A 270 25.42 11.09 -0.09
CA ASP A 270 25.47 12.34 -0.87
C ASP A 270 25.44 12.07 -2.39
N ASP A 271 25.94 10.91 -2.80
CA ASP A 271 25.94 10.40 -4.17
C ASP A 271 24.78 9.45 -4.49
N LEU A 272 23.66 9.54 -3.76
CA LEU A 272 22.45 8.73 -3.99
C LEU A 272 22.10 8.55 -5.49
N PRO A 273 22.17 9.57 -6.36
CA PRO A 273 21.91 9.39 -7.80
C PRO A 273 22.83 8.35 -8.46
N ALA A 274 24.12 8.32 -8.11
CA ALA A 274 25.08 7.37 -8.65
C ALA A 274 24.80 5.92 -8.22
N LEU A 275 24.05 5.74 -7.12
CA LEU A 275 23.64 4.43 -6.61
C LEU A 275 22.34 3.93 -7.25
N VAL A 276 21.58 4.78 -7.94
CA VAL A 276 20.35 4.37 -8.64
C VAL A 276 20.72 3.57 -9.90
N PRO A 277 20.33 2.29 -10.01
CA PRO A 277 20.58 1.51 -11.22
C PRO A 277 19.82 2.08 -12.41
N GLU A 278 20.35 1.89 -13.63
CA GLU A 278 19.77 2.48 -14.85
C GLU A 278 18.28 2.17 -15.02
N ALA A 279 17.86 0.93 -14.72
CA ALA A 279 16.47 0.50 -14.78
C ALA A 279 15.54 1.22 -13.78
N GLY A 280 16.10 1.80 -12.71
CA GLY A 280 15.35 2.54 -11.69
C GLY A 280 14.92 3.93 -12.15
N TRP A 281 15.65 4.57 -13.07
CA TRP A 281 15.38 5.95 -13.49
C TRP A 281 14.03 6.12 -14.18
N GLY A 282 13.59 5.14 -14.98
CA GLY A 282 12.26 5.16 -15.59
C GLY A 282 11.14 5.16 -14.56
N LEU A 283 11.30 4.40 -13.46
CA LEU A 283 10.34 4.35 -12.35
C LEU A 283 10.30 5.68 -11.60
N LEU A 284 11.47 6.27 -11.33
CA LEU A 284 11.59 7.55 -10.65
C LEU A 284 11.04 8.71 -11.49
N GLY A 285 11.28 8.71 -12.81
CA GLY A 285 10.70 9.68 -13.73
C GLY A 285 9.16 9.63 -13.75
N ALA A 286 8.59 8.42 -13.86
CA ALA A 286 7.15 8.23 -13.77
C ALA A 286 6.57 8.62 -12.39
N LEU A 287 7.31 8.34 -11.31
CA LEU A 287 6.91 8.77 -9.96
C LEU A 287 6.97 10.30 -9.81
N ARG A 288 8.01 10.97 -10.33
CA ARG A 288 8.14 12.43 -10.34
C ARG A 288 6.96 13.08 -11.05
N GLN A 289 6.54 12.53 -12.19
CA GLN A 289 5.34 12.97 -12.91
C GLN A 289 4.07 12.80 -12.08
N ARG A 290 3.86 11.62 -11.45
CA ARG A 290 2.71 11.36 -10.56
C ARG A 290 2.72 12.23 -9.29
N CYS A 291 3.88 12.67 -8.86
CA CYS A 291 4.04 13.65 -7.78
C CYS A 291 3.72 15.08 -8.23
N GLY A 292 3.43 15.29 -9.52
CA GLY A 292 3.12 16.59 -10.10
C GLY A 292 4.33 17.53 -10.17
N LEU A 293 5.55 17.04 -9.96
CA LEU A 293 6.76 17.87 -9.90
C LEU A 293 7.23 18.33 -11.28
N THR A 294 6.82 17.65 -12.35
CA THR A 294 7.17 17.98 -13.75
C THR A 294 6.55 19.30 -14.25
N GLY A 295 5.53 19.83 -13.58
CA GLY A 295 4.89 21.11 -13.94
C GLY A 295 5.50 22.33 -13.27
N MET A 296 6.61 22.17 -12.54
CA MET A 296 7.31 23.25 -11.85
C MET A 296 8.42 23.82 -12.74
N GLU A 297 8.70 25.12 -12.57
CA GLU A 297 9.93 25.72 -13.08
C GLU A 297 11.14 24.98 -12.50
N ARG A 298 12.15 24.71 -13.34
CA ARG A 298 13.29 23.85 -12.99
C ARG A 298 13.99 24.31 -11.71
N ASP A 299 14.26 25.61 -11.62
CA ASP A 299 14.93 26.22 -10.47
C ASP A 299 14.08 26.15 -9.19
N ALA A 300 12.74 26.24 -9.33
CA ALA A 300 11.83 26.15 -8.19
C ALA A 300 11.79 24.72 -7.62
N GLU A 301 11.83 23.70 -8.48
CA GLU A 301 11.91 22.31 -8.05
C GLU A 301 13.25 22.00 -7.36
N LEU A 302 14.36 22.48 -7.92
CA LEU A 302 15.69 22.34 -7.33
C LEU A 302 15.80 23.05 -5.97
N ALA A 303 15.26 24.26 -5.86
CA ALA A 303 15.21 24.99 -4.59
C ALA A 303 14.39 24.22 -3.53
N LEU A 304 13.25 23.66 -3.92
CA LEU A 304 12.43 22.82 -3.04
C LEU A 304 13.21 21.59 -2.55
N ALA A 305 13.89 20.90 -3.46
CA ALA A 305 14.74 19.75 -3.15
C ALA A 305 15.93 20.10 -2.26
N GLY A 306 16.59 21.23 -2.54
CA GLY A 306 17.73 21.75 -1.77
C GLY A 306 17.39 22.00 -0.31
N ASN A 307 16.15 22.37 0.00
CA ASN A 307 15.75 22.53 1.38
C ASN A 307 15.56 21.20 2.14
N LEU A 308 15.44 20.05 1.46
CA LEU A 308 15.48 18.74 2.11
C LEU A 308 16.92 18.27 2.38
N GLY A 309 17.87 18.67 1.52
CA GLY A 309 19.29 18.38 1.68
C GLY A 309 20.00 18.12 0.35
N PRO A 310 21.34 17.95 0.39
CA PRO A 310 22.16 17.79 -0.80
C PRO A 310 21.80 16.56 -1.64
N ALA A 311 21.53 15.41 -1.00
CA ALA A 311 21.14 14.18 -1.69
C ALA A 311 19.82 14.36 -2.49
N ALA A 312 18.84 15.06 -1.91
CA ALA A 312 17.57 15.36 -2.58
C ALA A 312 17.76 16.31 -3.76
N HIS A 313 18.59 17.35 -3.60
CA HIS A 313 18.95 18.27 -4.67
C HIS A 313 19.62 17.55 -5.85
N ALA A 314 20.64 16.74 -5.55
CA ALA A 314 21.37 15.98 -6.57
C ALA A 314 20.45 15.01 -7.33
N LEU A 315 19.54 14.34 -6.63
CA LEU A 315 18.53 13.46 -7.24
C LEU A 315 17.63 14.20 -8.23
N VAL A 316 17.10 15.36 -7.83
CA VAL A 316 16.21 16.13 -8.70
C VAL A 316 16.97 16.70 -9.90
N LEU A 317 18.21 17.15 -9.71
CA LEU A 317 19.06 17.62 -10.81
C LEU A 317 19.27 16.52 -11.86
N GLU A 318 19.68 15.33 -11.44
CA GLU A 318 19.88 14.18 -12.33
C GLU A 318 18.58 13.79 -13.06
N LEU A 319 17.43 13.80 -12.38
CA LEU A 319 16.12 13.54 -13.00
C LEU A 319 15.77 14.58 -14.07
N GLN A 320 16.07 15.86 -13.83
CA GLN A 320 15.83 16.92 -14.81
C GLN A 320 16.78 16.82 -16.01
N GLU A 321 18.06 16.52 -15.79
CA GLU A 321 19.04 16.35 -16.86
C GLU A 321 18.70 15.15 -17.74
N ARG A 322 18.37 14.01 -17.14
CA ARG A 322 17.91 12.82 -17.87
C ARG A 322 16.64 13.09 -18.67
N ALA A 323 15.68 13.83 -18.11
CA ALA A 323 14.46 14.21 -18.83
C ALA A 323 14.74 15.14 -20.03
N ALA A 324 15.80 15.97 -19.95
CA ALA A 324 16.22 16.86 -21.03
C ALA A 324 17.08 16.16 -22.09
N GLY A 325 17.73 15.04 -21.74
CA GLY A 325 18.64 14.27 -22.59
C GLY A 325 18.01 13.07 -23.31
N VAL A 326 16.68 12.87 -23.21
CA VAL A 326 15.98 11.87 -24.03
C VAL A 326 15.77 12.44 -25.44
N PRO A 327 16.30 11.81 -26.52
CA PRO A 327 15.97 12.21 -27.88
C PRO A 327 14.48 12.02 -28.20
#